data_AF-A0A4Q6FQA8-F1
#
_entry.id   AF-A0A4Q6FQA8-F1
#
_cell.length_a   1.000
_cell.length_b   1.000
_cell.length_c   1.000
_cell.angle_alpha   90.00
_cell.angle_beta   90.00
_cell.angle_gamma   90.00
#
_symmetry.space_group_name_H-M   'P 1'
#
loop_
_entity.id
_entity.type
_entity.pdbx_description
1 polymer ?
#
loop_
_entity_poly.entity_id
_entity_poly.type
_entity_poly.pdbx_seq_one_letter_code
_entity_poly.pdbx_strand_id
1 'polypeptide(L)'
;MRYVVLPLLTLVGVVLTAVLWVNVFHLQPVLESTGISIKEWLLIDILWTVGSGLFSWGLSRDIAIWSTDTSLLDDDDKDHALMRMVNTLASDLKMKHVPLIGIYPSPEVNLYSSGPFPSRSVVAVSQGFLRLNEREQETLIYSELTKIQSCDNALLIFCHGMTHGFVLYISRLLAFFLGTSYRQTEGLSSSTYPEIIVNTITTFFLTLFGSIVVFAFARQRHWRGDKQVLERYGKTGLDAALTALQMSSGNLQHYDLFTMALKANHNPKFWELMLPSHPSWSKRRAVLSV
;
A
#
# COMPACT_ATOMS: atom_id res chain seq x y z
N MET A 1 15.64 5.14 12.70
CA MET A 1 15.08 3.98 13.45
C MET A 1 13.84 3.39 12.79
N ARG A 2 12.80 4.16 12.43
CA ARG A 2 11.54 3.62 11.85
C ARG A 2 11.69 2.74 10.59
N TYR A 3 12.65 3.06 9.70
CA TYR A 3 12.90 2.30 8.47
C TYR A 3 13.39 0.86 8.71
N VAL A 4 13.84 0.56 9.93
CA VAL A 4 14.26 -0.80 10.34
C VAL A 4 13.21 -1.42 11.26
N VAL A 5 12.68 -0.63 12.20
CA VAL A 5 11.74 -1.13 13.21
C VAL A 5 10.42 -1.58 12.58
N LEU A 6 9.84 -0.81 11.65
CA LEU A 6 8.53 -1.14 11.10
C LEU A 6 8.54 -2.42 10.26
N PRO A 7 9.48 -2.63 9.32
CA PRO A 7 9.54 -3.89 8.59
C PRO A 7 9.87 -5.06 9.49
N LEU A 8 10.70 -4.86 10.52
CA LEU A 8 10.99 -5.90 11.50
C LEU A 8 9.74 -6.29 12.30
N LEU A 9 8.94 -5.31 12.75
CA LEU A 9 7.67 -5.57 13.43
C LEU A 9 6.67 -6.28 12.50
N THR A 10 6.61 -5.89 11.23
CA THR A 10 5.81 -6.59 10.21
C THR A 10 6.28 -8.03 10.08
N LEU A 11 7.58 -8.28 9.96
CA LEU A 11 8.16 -9.62 9.85
C LEU A 11 7.86 -10.47 11.07
N VAL A 12 8.04 -9.93 12.27
CA VAL A 12 7.76 -10.63 13.53
C VAL A 12 6.27 -10.97 13.64
N GLY A 13 5.38 -10.02 13.33
CA GLY A 13 3.94 -10.27 13.35
C GLY A 13 3.53 -11.37 12.36
N VAL A 14 4.11 -11.34 11.17
CA VAL A 14 3.96 -12.37 10.13
C VAL A 14 4.42 -13.75 10.66
N VAL A 15 5.65 -13.87 11.14
CA VAL A 15 6.21 -15.15 11.62
C VAL A 15 5.41 -15.70 12.80
N LEU A 16 5.03 -14.85 13.77
CA LEU A 16 4.19 -15.26 14.90
C LEU A 16 2.83 -15.80 14.43
N THR A 17 2.24 -15.16 13.42
CA THR A 17 0.97 -15.62 12.83
C THR A 17 1.16 -16.98 12.15
N ALA A 18 2.25 -17.17 11.43
CA ALA A 18 2.58 -18.44 10.76
C ALA A 18 2.68 -19.59 11.77
N VAL A 19 3.46 -19.39 12.84
CA VAL A 19 3.67 -20.36 13.92
C VAL A 19 2.36 -20.67 14.64
N LEU A 20 1.53 -19.65 14.90
CA LEU A 20 0.22 -19.84 15.53
C LEU A 20 -0.66 -20.79 14.70
N TRP A 21 -0.76 -20.57 13.39
CA TRP A 21 -1.61 -21.41 12.53
C TRP A 21 -1.10 -22.84 12.37
N VAL A 22 0.21 -23.03 12.26
CA VAL A 22 0.81 -24.38 12.23
C VAL A 22 0.43 -25.17 13.49
N ASN A 23 0.48 -24.53 14.66
CA ASN A 23 0.11 -25.15 15.92
C ASN A 23 -1.41 -25.40 16.04
N VAL A 24 -2.24 -24.42 15.66
CA VAL A 24 -3.71 -24.53 15.75
C VAL A 24 -4.23 -25.68 14.87
N PHE A 25 -3.76 -25.78 13.62
CA PHE A 25 -4.19 -26.81 12.68
C PHE A 25 -3.37 -28.10 12.75
N HIS A 26 -2.42 -28.21 13.69
CA HIS A 26 -1.59 -29.40 13.89
C HIS A 26 -0.90 -29.86 12.59
N LEU A 27 -0.31 -28.93 11.85
CA LEU A 27 0.21 -29.17 10.50
C LEU A 27 1.63 -29.74 10.48
N GLN A 28 2.26 -29.84 11.65
CA GLN A 28 3.63 -30.32 11.77
C GLN A 28 3.84 -31.72 11.14
N PRO A 29 2.98 -32.73 11.38
CA PRO A 29 3.16 -34.05 10.75
C PRO A 29 3.00 -34.02 9.22
N VAL A 30 2.15 -33.12 8.73
CA VAL A 30 1.93 -32.96 7.28
C VAL A 30 3.14 -32.27 6.63
N LEU A 31 3.71 -31.28 7.31
CA LEU A 31 4.94 -30.60 6.87
C LEU A 31 6.10 -31.60 6.81
N GLU A 32 6.28 -32.40 7.86
CA GLU A 32 7.31 -33.44 7.93
C GLU A 32 7.11 -34.53 6.86
N SER A 33 5.86 -34.80 6.44
CA SER A 33 5.57 -35.74 5.35
C SER A 33 6.08 -35.28 3.98
N THR A 34 6.33 -33.97 3.81
CA THR A 34 6.97 -33.42 2.61
C THR A 34 8.49 -33.48 2.63
N GLY A 35 9.09 -33.96 3.73
CA GLY A 35 10.54 -33.97 3.92
C GLY A 35 11.12 -32.61 4.33
N ILE A 36 10.29 -31.60 4.60
CA ILE A 36 10.71 -30.26 5.00
C ILE A 36 10.51 -30.11 6.52
N SER A 37 11.57 -29.78 7.24
CA SER A 37 11.49 -29.48 8.67
C SER A 37 10.81 -28.12 8.90
N ILE A 38 10.23 -27.92 10.09
CA ILE A 38 9.61 -26.64 10.46
C ILE A 38 10.60 -25.46 10.40
N LYS A 39 11.88 -25.70 10.63
CA LYS A 39 12.93 -24.67 10.55
C LYS A 39 13.21 -24.25 9.12
N GLU A 40 13.33 -25.21 8.20
CA GLU A 40 13.54 -24.95 6.78
C GLU A 40 12.32 -24.24 6.18
N TRP A 41 11.12 -24.66 6.58
CA TRP A 41 9.89 -24.01 6.18
C TRP A 41 9.82 -22.55 6.64
N LEU A 42 10.12 -22.27 7.93
CA LEU A 42 10.17 -20.89 8.44
C LEU A 42 11.20 -20.05 7.70
N LEU A 43 12.34 -20.63 7.32
CA LEU A 43 13.33 -19.92 6.52
C LEU A 43 12.78 -19.57 5.13
N ILE A 44 12.10 -20.50 4.46
CA ILE A 44 11.45 -20.26 3.17
C ILE A 44 10.38 -19.18 3.31
N ASP A 45 9.55 -19.23 4.34
CA ASP A 45 8.50 -18.24 4.62
C ASP A 45 9.08 -16.82 4.83
N ILE A 46 10.16 -16.71 5.62
CA ILE A 46 10.87 -15.44 5.82
C ILE A 46 11.45 -14.92 4.50
N LEU A 47 12.12 -15.78 3.73
CA LEU A 47 12.71 -15.40 2.45
C LEU A 47 11.62 -14.97 1.45
N TRP A 48 10.50 -15.68 1.41
CA TRP A 48 9.36 -15.33 0.56
C TRP A 48 8.72 -14.01 0.97
N THR A 49 8.52 -13.80 2.27
CA THR A 49 7.95 -12.57 2.84
C THR A 49 8.83 -11.36 2.53
N VAL A 50 10.12 -11.44 2.83
CA VAL A 50 11.07 -10.36 2.57
C VAL A 50 11.24 -10.14 1.07
N GLY A 51 11.35 -11.22 0.28
CA GLY A 51 11.46 -11.18 -1.17
C GLY A 51 10.25 -10.51 -1.83
N SER A 52 9.04 -10.83 -1.37
CA SER A 52 7.79 -10.19 -1.83
C SER A 52 7.78 -8.70 -1.52
N GLY A 53 8.21 -8.31 -0.31
CA GLY A 53 8.40 -6.91 0.06
C GLY A 53 9.36 -6.21 -0.89
N LEU A 54 10.55 -6.78 -1.11
CA LEU A 54 11.59 -6.18 -1.96
C LEU A 54 11.12 -6.04 -3.41
N PHE A 55 10.41 -7.04 -3.92
CA PHE A 55 9.83 -7.02 -5.26
C PHE A 55 8.78 -5.91 -5.40
N SER A 56 7.82 -5.83 -4.46
CA SER A 56 6.82 -4.75 -4.45
C SER A 56 7.44 -3.37 -4.33
N TRP A 57 8.45 -3.24 -3.47
CA TRP A 57 9.18 -1.99 -3.28
C TRP A 57 9.92 -1.56 -4.55
N GLY A 58 10.73 -2.45 -5.15
CA GLY A 58 11.53 -2.14 -6.33
C GLY A 58 10.70 -1.77 -7.56
N LEU A 59 9.57 -2.45 -7.76
CA LEU A 59 8.66 -2.20 -8.89
C LEU A 59 7.60 -1.15 -8.61
N SER A 60 7.53 -0.61 -7.38
CA SER A 60 6.43 0.25 -6.95
C SER A 60 6.14 1.45 -7.86
N ARG A 61 7.18 2.08 -8.41
CA ARG A 61 7.05 3.18 -9.37
C ARG A 61 6.43 2.72 -10.68
N ASP A 62 6.96 1.63 -11.24
CA ASP A 62 6.59 1.19 -12.59
C ASP A 62 5.18 0.56 -12.58
N ILE A 63 4.86 -0.20 -11.52
CA ILE A 63 3.49 -0.67 -11.25
C ILE A 63 2.52 0.52 -11.18
N ALA A 64 2.91 1.63 -10.54
CA ALA A 64 2.05 2.81 -10.44
C ALA A 64 1.68 3.39 -11.79
N ILE A 65 2.68 3.56 -12.64
CA ILE A 65 2.54 4.13 -13.97
C ILE A 65 1.66 3.20 -14.83
N TRP A 66 1.94 1.90 -14.83
CA TRP A 66 1.21 0.92 -15.62
C TRP A 66 -0.23 0.70 -15.13
N SER A 67 -0.47 0.66 -13.82
CA SER A 67 -1.80 0.34 -13.29
C SER A 67 -2.81 1.46 -13.45
N THR A 68 -2.36 2.66 -13.83
CA THR A 68 -3.21 3.84 -13.96
C THR A 68 -3.16 4.45 -15.36
N ASP A 69 -2.45 3.82 -16.31
CA ASP A 69 -2.22 4.35 -17.64
C ASP A 69 -1.68 5.80 -17.59
N THR A 70 -0.76 6.05 -16.67
CA THR A 70 -0.18 7.38 -16.47
C THR A 70 0.68 7.74 -17.69
N SER A 71 0.32 8.84 -18.34
CA SER A 71 1.15 9.49 -19.35
C SER A 71 2.18 10.36 -18.65
N LEU A 72 3.46 10.02 -18.77
CA LEU A 72 4.55 10.80 -18.19
C LEU A 72 4.71 12.11 -18.96
N LEU A 73 5.01 13.18 -18.23
CA LEU A 73 5.46 14.43 -18.84
C LEU A 73 6.93 14.27 -19.22
N ASP A 74 7.25 14.54 -20.48
CA ASP A 74 8.59 14.38 -21.02
C ASP A 74 9.43 15.65 -20.87
N ASP A 75 10.71 15.54 -21.22
CA ASP A 75 11.67 16.66 -21.18
C ASP A 75 11.31 17.80 -22.14
N ASP A 76 10.46 17.55 -23.14
CA ASP A 76 9.90 18.58 -24.03
C ASP A 76 8.75 19.36 -23.35
N ASP A 77 8.17 18.83 -22.28
CA ASP A 77 7.13 19.47 -21.45
C ASP A 77 7.74 20.29 -20.30
N LYS A 78 9.00 20.72 -20.39
CA LYS A 78 9.66 21.54 -19.35
C LYS A 78 8.90 22.82 -19.03
N ASP A 79 8.15 23.36 -20.00
CA ASP A 79 7.29 24.53 -19.84
C ASP A 79 5.88 24.22 -19.31
N HIS A 80 5.61 22.96 -18.95
CA HIS A 80 4.35 22.60 -18.32
C HIS A 80 4.26 23.19 -16.91
N ALA A 81 3.13 23.81 -16.57
CA ALA A 81 2.94 24.49 -15.28
C ALA A 81 3.17 23.56 -14.08
N LEU A 82 2.71 22.30 -14.18
CA LEU A 82 2.96 21.27 -13.17
C LEU A 82 4.44 20.97 -12.96
N MET A 83 5.22 20.85 -14.03
CA MET A 83 6.66 20.57 -13.95
C MET A 83 7.36 21.69 -13.18
N ARG A 84 7.07 22.95 -13.52
CA ARG A 84 7.61 24.11 -12.79
C ARG A 84 7.23 24.12 -11.31
N MET A 85 5.95 23.90 -11.01
CA MET A 85 5.47 23.86 -9.63
C MET A 85 6.17 22.76 -8.82
N VAL A 86 6.25 21.54 -9.34
CA VAL A 86 6.91 20.42 -8.66
C VAL A 86 8.40 20.69 -8.47
N ASN A 87 9.08 21.26 -9.48
CA ASN A 87 10.50 21.64 -9.37
C ASN A 87 10.74 22.68 -8.26
N THR A 88 9.89 23.70 -8.17
CA THR A 88 9.96 24.72 -7.11
C THR A 88 9.74 24.08 -5.73
N LEU A 89 8.70 23.27 -5.57
CA LEU A 89 8.39 22.62 -4.29
C LEU A 89 9.44 21.58 -3.88
N ALA A 90 9.99 20.84 -4.83
CA ALA A 90 11.09 19.91 -4.57
C ALA A 90 12.35 20.65 -4.11
N SER A 91 12.61 21.84 -4.67
CA SER A 91 13.72 22.71 -4.25
C SER A 91 13.50 23.27 -2.84
N ASP A 92 12.27 23.71 -2.53
CA ASP A 92 11.87 24.15 -1.18
C ASP A 92 12.08 23.05 -0.14
N LEU A 93 11.74 21.81 -0.50
CA LEU A 93 11.96 20.61 0.30
C LEU A 93 13.41 20.10 0.26
N LYS A 94 14.34 20.80 -0.42
CA LYS A 94 15.76 20.40 -0.54
C LYS A 94 15.92 18.96 -1.04
N MET A 95 15.04 18.52 -1.93
CA MET A 95 15.10 17.19 -2.53
C MET A 95 16.26 17.14 -3.52
N LYS A 96 17.10 16.10 -3.42
CA LYS A 96 18.21 15.89 -4.36
C LYS A 96 17.74 15.49 -5.76
N HIS A 97 16.57 14.89 -5.85
CA HIS A 97 16.00 14.38 -7.08
C HIS A 97 14.54 14.79 -7.14
N VAL A 98 14.11 15.26 -8.30
CA VAL A 98 12.71 15.58 -8.58
C VAL A 98 12.03 14.29 -9.05
N PRO A 99 10.86 13.92 -8.52
CA PRO A 99 10.12 12.76 -9.00
C PRO A 99 9.67 12.95 -10.44
N LEU A 100 9.47 11.84 -11.17
CA LEU A 100 8.75 11.87 -12.44
C LEU A 100 7.34 12.39 -12.22
N ILE A 101 6.81 13.12 -13.17
CA ILE A 101 5.45 13.65 -13.11
C ILE A 101 4.66 13.05 -14.25
N GLY A 102 3.41 12.66 -13.97
CA GLY A 102 2.54 12.13 -14.99
C GLY A 102 1.08 12.46 -14.74
N ILE A 103 0.30 12.36 -15.81
CA ILE A 103 -1.13 12.63 -15.82
C ILE A 103 -1.85 11.34 -16.22
N TYR A 104 -2.85 10.94 -15.43
CA TYR A 104 -3.67 9.76 -15.73
C TYR A 104 -5.14 10.12 -16.01
N PRO A 105 -5.83 9.34 -16.87
CA PRO A 105 -7.16 9.68 -17.36
C PRO A 105 -8.25 9.35 -16.33
N SER A 106 -8.40 10.19 -15.30
CA SER A 106 -9.54 10.15 -14.38
C SER A 106 -10.17 11.52 -14.20
N PRO A 107 -11.51 11.64 -14.28
CA PRO A 107 -12.22 12.90 -14.07
C PRO A 107 -12.27 13.31 -12.59
N GLU A 108 -12.00 12.37 -11.67
CA GLU A 108 -11.96 12.63 -10.22
C GLU A 108 -10.66 13.33 -9.85
N VAL A 109 -10.69 14.36 -9.01
CA VAL A 109 -9.55 15.00 -8.36
C VAL A 109 -8.83 13.98 -7.49
N ASN A 110 -7.68 13.54 -7.96
CA ASN A 110 -6.87 12.58 -7.25
C ASN A 110 -5.39 12.80 -7.64
N LEU A 111 -4.53 12.48 -6.70
CA LEU A 111 -3.09 12.61 -6.77
C LEU A 111 -2.50 11.51 -5.89
N TYR A 112 -1.48 10.84 -6.39
CA TYR A 112 -0.73 9.88 -5.60
C TYR A 112 0.76 9.94 -5.93
N SER A 113 1.56 9.41 -5.01
CA SER A 113 3.00 9.29 -5.19
C SER A 113 3.48 7.87 -4.86
N SER A 114 4.44 7.37 -5.65
CA SER A 114 4.97 6.01 -5.51
C SER A 114 6.46 5.95 -5.87
N GLY A 115 7.14 4.91 -5.39
CA GLY A 115 8.52 4.61 -5.77
C GLY A 115 9.38 4.06 -4.64
N PRO A 116 10.41 3.25 -4.95
CA PRO A 116 11.29 2.68 -3.94
C PRO A 116 12.18 3.72 -3.23
N PHE A 117 12.55 4.78 -3.94
CA PHE A 117 13.48 5.80 -3.46
C PHE A 117 13.07 7.18 -3.96
N PRO A 118 13.50 8.27 -3.29
CA PRO A 118 13.32 9.62 -3.82
C PRO A 118 13.95 9.85 -5.21
N SER A 119 15.03 9.12 -5.53
CA SER A 119 15.67 9.16 -6.86
C SER A 119 14.91 8.35 -7.93
N ARG A 120 13.98 7.49 -7.52
CA ARG A 120 13.16 6.65 -8.40
C ARG A 120 11.72 6.70 -7.91
N SER A 121 11.11 7.87 -7.99
CA SER A 121 9.71 8.08 -7.60
C SER A 121 8.91 8.79 -8.69
N VAL A 122 7.60 8.66 -8.62
CA VAL A 122 6.62 9.29 -9.49
C VAL A 122 5.56 9.99 -8.66
N VAL A 123 5.11 11.16 -9.12
CA VAL A 123 3.93 11.89 -8.68
C VAL A 123 2.97 11.90 -9.86
N ALA A 124 1.84 11.22 -9.72
CA ALA A 124 0.84 11.12 -10.78
C ALA A 124 -0.43 11.85 -10.35
N VAL A 125 -0.89 12.75 -11.20
CA VAL A 125 -2.11 13.56 -10.99
C VAL A 125 -3.19 13.12 -11.95
N SER A 126 -4.44 13.17 -11.53
CA SER A 126 -5.56 12.89 -12.43
C SER A 126 -5.86 14.09 -13.35
N GLN A 127 -6.59 13.87 -14.44
CA GLN A 127 -7.15 14.98 -15.23
C GLN A 127 -8.09 15.87 -14.41
N GLY A 128 -8.83 15.30 -13.46
CA GLY A 128 -9.66 16.06 -12.52
C GLY A 128 -8.84 17.02 -11.64
N PHE A 129 -7.64 16.61 -11.22
CA PHE A 129 -6.74 17.41 -10.41
C PHE A 129 -6.32 18.72 -11.09
N LEU A 130 -6.15 18.71 -12.40
CA LEU A 130 -5.79 19.90 -13.19
C LEU A 130 -6.83 21.02 -13.12
N ARG A 131 -8.06 20.72 -12.69
CA ARG A 131 -9.16 21.69 -12.56
C ARG A 131 -9.12 22.48 -11.25
N LEU A 132 -8.30 22.05 -10.30
CA LEU A 132 -8.12 22.75 -9.03
C LEU A 132 -7.44 24.10 -9.24
N ASN A 133 -7.62 25.02 -8.30
CA ASN A 133 -6.86 26.26 -8.32
C ASN A 133 -5.38 26.00 -7.99
N GLU A 134 -4.50 26.92 -8.40
CA GLU A 134 -3.04 26.76 -8.25
C GLU A 134 -2.62 26.49 -6.80
N ARG A 135 -3.25 27.19 -5.84
CA ARG A 135 -2.94 27.04 -4.41
C ARG A 135 -3.31 25.66 -3.86
N GLU A 136 -4.45 25.11 -4.28
CA GLU A 136 -4.86 23.75 -3.92
C GLU A 136 -3.92 22.71 -4.53
N GLN A 137 -3.56 22.88 -5.81
CA GLN A 137 -2.60 21.99 -6.48
C GLN A 137 -1.26 21.99 -5.75
N GLU A 138 -0.73 23.18 -5.46
CA GLU A 138 0.55 23.36 -4.77
C GLU A 138 0.54 22.68 -3.38
N THR A 139 -0.52 22.91 -2.61
CA THR A 139 -0.69 22.33 -1.26
C THR A 139 -0.74 20.80 -1.30
N LEU A 140 -1.48 20.22 -2.26
CA LEU A 140 -1.62 18.78 -2.41
C LEU A 140 -0.33 18.12 -2.90
N ILE A 141 0.35 18.71 -3.89
CA ILE A 141 1.63 18.25 -4.39
C ILE A 141 2.69 18.31 -3.29
N TYR A 142 2.75 19.40 -2.52
CA TYR A 142 3.66 19.53 -1.39
C TYR A 142 3.45 18.39 -0.37
N SER A 143 2.19 18.05 -0.06
CA SER A 143 1.89 16.91 0.82
C SER A 143 2.45 15.59 0.29
N GLU A 144 2.36 15.31 -1.01
CA GLU A 144 2.95 14.11 -1.61
C GLU A 144 4.48 14.14 -1.65
N LEU A 145 5.09 15.27 -1.99
CA LEU A 145 6.54 15.42 -2.03
C LEU A 145 7.17 15.21 -0.65
N THR A 146 6.54 15.68 0.43
CA THR A 146 7.03 15.42 1.79
C THR A 146 7.02 13.93 2.14
N LYS A 147 6.07 13.15 1.62
CA LYS A 147 6.01 11.69 1.79
C LYS A 147 7.08 10.96 0.98
N ILE A 148 7.40 11.45 -0.23
CA ILE A 148 8.53 10.95 -1.02
C ILE A 148 9.85 11.26 -0.29
N GLN A 149 10.07 12.52 0.10
CA GLN A 149 11.30 12.98 0.75
C GLN A 149 11.57 12.17 2.04
N SER A 150 10.54 11.91 2.83
CA SER A 150 10.64 11.10 4.05
C SER A 150 10.68 9.58 3.81
N CYS A 151 10.63 9.12 2.57
CA CYS A 151 10.60 7.69 2.19
C CYS A 151 9.44 6.91 2.83
N ASP A 152 8.35 7.58 3.21
CA ASP A 152 7.21 6.94 3.87
C ASP A 152 6.44 6.02 2.92
N ASN A 153 6.30 6.41 1.65
CA ASN A 153 5.63 5.58 0.64
C ASN A 153 6.43 4.30 0.36
N ALA A 154 7.75 4.43 0.18
CA ALA A 154 8.63 3.29 -0.01
C ALA A 154 8.51 2.28 1.13
N LEU A 155 8.52 2.76 2.38
CA LEU A 155 8.38 1.92 3.56
C LEU A 155 7.01 1.26 3.64
N LEU A 156 5.94 2.02 3.35
CA LEU A 156 4.58 1.48 3.37
C LEU A 156 4.41 0.37 2.34
N ILE A 157 4.93 0.57 1.13
CA ILE A 157 4.84 -0.41 0.04
C ILE A 157 5.67 -1.65 0.37
N PHE A 158 6.85 -1.50 0.97
CA PHE A 158 7.66 -2.62 1.43
C PHE A 158 6.92 -3.47 2.47
N CYS A 159 6.40 -2.83 3.53
CA CYS A 159 5.59 -3.50 4.56
C CYS A 159 4.34 -4.15 3.94
N HIS A 160 3.71 -3.50 2.96
CA HIS A 160 2.57 -4.06 2.26
C HIS A 160 2.96 -5.35 1.51
N GLY A 161 4.01 -5.29 0.70
CA GLY A 161 4.49 -6.44 -0.07
C GLY A 161 4.86 -7.63 0.83
N MET A 162 5.47 -7.37 2.00
CA MET A 162 5.74 -8.40 2.99
C MET A 162 4.44 -9.05 3.51
N THR A 163 3.49 -8.24 3.97
CA THR A 163 2.21 -8.74 4.47
C THR A 163 1.46 -9.55 3.42
N HIS A 164 1.37 -9.04 2.19
CA HIS A 164 0.62 -9.70 1.13
C HIS A 164 1.32 -10.99 0.64
N GLY A 165 2.64 -10.94 0.46
CA GLY A 165 3.43 -12.11 0.09
C GLY A 165 3.30 -13.24 1.10
N PHE A 166 3.38 -12.91 2.38
CA PHE A 166 3.16 -13.84 3.48
C PHE A 166 1.78 -14.50 3.43
N VAL A 167 0.73 -13.67 3.38
CA VAL A 167 -0.67 -14.15 3.35
C VAL A 167 -0.88 -15.12 2.20
N LEU A 168 -0.43 -14.76 0.99
CA LEU A 168 -0.56 -15.61 -0.19
C LEU A 168 0.18 -16.94 -0.04
N TYR A 169 1.40 -16.92 0.51
CA TYR A 169 2.19 -18.13 0.69
C TYR A 169 1.54 -19.10 1.69
N ILE A 170 1.25 -18.60 2.90
CA ILE A 170 0.64 -19.43 3.94
C ILE A 170 -0.73 -19.93 3.53
N SER A 171 -1.56 -19.10 2.89
CA SER A 171 -2.91 -19.52 2.50
C SER A 171 -2.88 -20.65 1.48
N ARG A 172 -1.97 -20.57 0.50
CA ARG A 172 -1.77 -21.63 -0.50
C ARG A 172 -1.19 -22.90 0.12
N LEU A 173 -0.25 -22.75 1.05
CA LEU A 173 0.33 -23.87 1.77
C LEU A 173 -0.74 -24.62 2.59
N LEU A 174 -1.54 -23.88 3.36
CA LEU A 174 -2.65 -24.41 4.16
C LEU A 174 -3.69 -25.11 3.29
N ALA A 175 -4.04 -24.50 2.15
CA ALA A 175 -4.93 -25.10 1.18
C ALA A 175 -4.37 -26.41 0.62
N PHE A 176 -3.10 -26.41 0.19
CA PHE A 176 -2.43 -27.60 -0.33
C PHE A 176 -2.49 -28.75 0.68
N PHE A 177 -2.12 -28.50 1.95
CA PHE A 177 -2.09 -29.53 2.97
C PHE A 177 -3.46 -30.07 3.36
N LEU A 178 -4.44 -29.19 3.57
CA LEU A 178 -5.80 -29.61 3.91
C LEU A 178 -6.47 -30.31 2.72
N GLY A 179 -6.16 -29.90 1.49
CA GLY A 179 -6.57 -30.58 0.27
C GLY A 179 -5.97 -31.98 0.11
N THR A 180 -4.68 -32.15 0.43
CA THR A 180 -4.03 -33.48 0.38
C THR A 180 -4.61 -34.45 1.41
N SER A 181 -4.89 -33.98 2.64
CA SER A 181 -5.51 -34.83 3.67
C SER A 181 -6.94 -35.23 3.31
N TYR A 182 -7.72 -34.33 2.71
CA TYR A 182 -9.07 -34.63 2.25
C TYR A 182 -9.08 -35.63 1.08
N ARG A 183 -8.18 -35.46 0.10
CA ARG A 183 -7.98 -36.41 -1.02
C ARG A 183 -7.64 -37.82 -0.57
N GLN A 184 -6.83 -37.96 0.48
CA GLN A 184 -6.45 -39.26 1.04
C GLN A 184 -7.60 -39.98 1.76
N THR A 185 -8.59 -39.23 2.26
CA THR A 185 -9.68 -39.78 3.08
C THR A 185 -10.91 -40.17 2.24
N GLU A 186 -11.22 -39.42 1.18
CA GLU A 186 -12.46 -39.61 0.38
C GLU A 186 -12.26 -40.25 -1.01
N GLY A 187 -11.03 -40.56 -1.40
CA GLY A 187 -10.73 -41.22 -2.68
C GLY A 187 -10.64 -40.26 -3.88
N LEU A 188 -10.09 -40.79 -4.98
CA LEU A 188 -9.56 -40.08 -6.16
C LEU A 188 -10.54 -39.17 -6.95
N SER A 189 -11.82 -39.07 -6.56
CA SER A 189 -12.80 -38.17 -7.18
C SER A 189 -13.09 -36.89 -6.36
N SER A 190 -12.27 -36.57 -5.36
CA SER A 190 -12.54 -35.40 -4.52
C SER A 190 -12.25 -34.09 -5.28
N SER A 191 -13.29 -33.30 -5.49
CA SER A 191 -13.25 -31.99 -6.14
C SER A 191 -12.29 -31.01 -5.44
N THR A 192 -11.67 -30.06 -6.17
CA THR A 192 -10.75 -29.03 -5.63
C THR A 192 -11.44 -27.99 -4.72
N TYR A 193 -12.76 -28.09 -4.51
CA TYR A 193 -13.54 -27.12 -3.74
C TYR A 193 -13.09 -26.93 -2.29
N PRO A 194 -12.71 -27.96 -1.51
CA PRO A 194 -12.24 -27.80 -0.13
C PRO A 194 -10.96 -26.96 -0.03
N GLU A 195 -10.02 -27.14 -0.97
CA GLU A 195 -8.79 -26.34 -1.05
C GLU A 195 -9.10 -24.86 -1.29
N ILE A 196 -10.04 -24.57 -2.20
CA ILE A 196 -10.44 -23.21 -2.53
C ILE A 196 -11.10 -22.54 -1.32
N ILE A 197 -11.97 -23.26 -0.60
CA ILE A 197 -12.65 -22.76 0.60
C ILE A 197 -11.64 -22.46 1.71
N VAL A 198 -10.75 -23.40 2.01
CA VAL A 198 -9.70 -23.25 3.01
C VAL A 198 -8.77 -22.09 2.65
N ASN A 199 -8.30 -22.01 1.41
CA ASN A 199 -7.46 -20.92 0.93
C ASN A 199 -8.17 -19.57 1.13
N THR A 200 -9.46 -19.49 0.78
CA THR A 200 -10.24 -18.26 0.86
C THR A 200 -10.42 -17.81 2.31
N ILE A 201 -10.81 -18.73 3.20
CA ILE A 201 -11.01 -18.45 4.63
C ILE A 201 -9.68 -18.05 5.28
N THR A 202 -8.62 -18.80 5.01
CA THR A 202 -7.28 -18.54 5.55
C THR A 202 -6.73 -17.21 5.08
N THR A 203 -6.82 -16.94 3.77
CA THR A 203 -6.43 -15.64 3.19
C THR A 203 -7.17 -14.51 3.88
N PHE A 204 -8.48 -14.68 4.09
CA PHE A 204 -9.30 -13.68 4.75
C PHE A 204 -8.83 -13.37 6.17
N PHE A 205 -8.61 -14.39 7.01
CA PHE A 205 -8.18 -14.19 8.38
C PHE A 205 -6.72 -13.70 8.50
N LEU A 206 -5.82 -14.19 7.65
CA LEU A 206 -4.42 -13.75 7.65
C LEU A 206 -4.27 -12.31 7.17
N THR A 207 -5.04 -11.90 6.17
CA THR A 207 -5.03 -10.51 5.68
C THR A 207 -5.45 -9.55 6.80
N LEU A 208 -6.40 -9.95 7.66
CA LEU A 208 -6.87 -9.13 8.76
C LEU A 208 -5.72 -8.72 9.70
N PHE A 209 -4.94 -9.68 10.21
CA PHE A 209 -3.87 -9.39 11.16
C PHE A 209 -2.73 -8.56 10.55
N GLY A 210 -2.27 -8.95 9.35
CA GLY A 210 -1.20 -8.23 8.68
C GLY A 210 -1.58 -6.78 8.31
N SER A 211 -2.86 -6.54 8.03
CA SER A 211 -3.36 -5.20 7.69
C SER A 211 -3.34 -4.22 8.86
N ILE A 212 -3.43 -4.68 10.12
CA ILE A 212 -3.47 -3.80 11.30
C ILE A 212 -2.21 -2.94 11.39
N VAL A 213 -1.03 -3.55 11.26
CA VAL A 213 0.26 -2.87 11.34
C VAL A 213 0.43 -1.88 10.18
N VAL A 214 0.10 -2.34 8.96
CA VAL A 214 0.20 -1.53 7.74
C VAL A 214 -0.73 -0.32 7.82
N PHE A 215 -1.97 -0.48 8.28
CA PHE A 215 -2.92 0.62 8.42
C PHE A 215 -2.55 1.58 9.54
N ALA A 216 -1.99 1.10 10.65
CA ALA A 216 -1.46 1.97 11.70
C ALA A 216 -0.36 2.88 11.15
N PHE A 217 0.57 2.31 10.37
CA PHE A 217 1.64 3.08 9.74
C PHE A 217 1.11 4.02 8.65
N ALA A 218 0.16 3.56 7.82
CA ALA A 218 -0.48 4.38 6.80
C ALA A 218 -1.09 5.64 7.41
N ARG A 219 -1.81 5.54 8.54
CA ARG A 219 -2.34 6.72 9.23
C ARG A 219 -1.22 7.63 9.78
N GLN A 220 -0.17 7.05 10.34
CA GLN A 220 0.95 7.80 10.90
C GLN A 220 1.71 8.67 9.88
N ARG A 221 1.86 8.22 8.64
CA ARG A 221 2.44 9.06 7.58
C ARG A 221 1.53 10.23 7.20
N HIS A 222 0.20 10.06 7.21
CA HIS A 222 -0.73 11.13 6.87
C HIS A 222 -0.67 12.26 7.88
N TRP A 223 -0.65 11.98 9.19
CA TRP A 223 -0.52 13.03 10.22
C TRP A 223 0.79 13.82 10.10
N ARG A 224 1.88 13.18 9.67
CA ARG A 224 3.17 13.85 9.44
C ARG A 224 3.15 14.73 8.20
N GLY A 225 2.51 14.28 7.13
CA GLY A 225 2.29 15.09 5.92
C GLY A 225 1.41 16.30 6.22
N ASP A 226 0.29 16.08 6.92
CA ASP A 226 -0.67 17.13 7.30
C ASP A 226 -0.01 18.18 8.21
N LYS A 227 0.88 17.77 9.13
CA LYS A 227 1.66 18.70 9.96
C LYS A 227 2.59 19.58 9.11
N GLN A 228 3.30 19.02 8.13
CA GLN A 228 4.19 19.80 7.26
C GLN A 228 3.41 20.76 6.36
N VAL A 229 2.25 20.34 5.87
CA VAL A 229 1.33 21.21 5.13
C VAL A 229 0.84 22.36 6.02
N LEU A 230 0.47 22.06 7.27
CA LEU A 230 0.03 23.06 8.24
C LEU A 230 1.12 24.09 8.54
N GLU A 231 2.38 23.64 8.69
CA GLU A 231 3.54 24.52 8.91
C GLU A 231 3.80 25.46 7.72
N ARG A 232 3.57 25.01 6.47
CA ARG A 232 3.84 25.79 5.26
C ARG A 232 2.66 26.68 4.81
N TYR A 233 1.45 26.13 4.79
CA TYR A 233 0.26 26.76 4.20
C TYR A 233 -0.80 27.18 5.23
N GLY A 234 -0.60 26.86 6.51
CA GLY A 234 -1.53 27.18 7.59
C GLY A 234 -2.82 26.35 7.55
N LYS A 235 -3.72 26.65 8.49
CA LYS A 235 -5.00 25.93 8.67
C LYS A 235 -5.89 26.03 7.43
N THR A 236 -5.91 27.20 6.80
CA THR A 236 -6.75 27.49 5.63
C THR A 236 -6.30 26.70 4.40
N GLY A 237 -4.99 26.57 4.17
CA GLY A 237 -4.46 25.79 3.06
C GLY A 237 -4.77 24.30 3.20
N LEU A 238 -4.56 23.74 4.39
CA LEU A 238 -4.86 22.34 4.65
C LEU A 238 -6.36 22.05 4.51
N ASP A 239 -7.25 22.88 5.05
CA ASP A 239 -8.69 22.65 4.95
C ASP A 239 -9.22 22.77 3.51
N ALA A 240 -8.71 23.73 2.74
CA ALA A 240 -9.05 23.86 1.31
C ALA A 240 -8.63 22.61 0.52
N ALA A 241 -7.39 22.13 0.72
CA ALA A 241 -6.88 20.93 0.08
C ALA A 241 -7.70 19.67 0.43
N LEU A 242 -8.05 19.49 1.71
CA LEU A 242 -8.90 18.37 2.14
C LEU A 242 -10.31 18.45 1.56
N THR A 243 -10.86 19.65 1.44
CA THR A 243 -12.20 19.89 0.88
C THR A 243 -12.23 19.60 -0.61
N ALA A 244 -11.20 20.02 -1.36
CA ALA A 244 -11.04 19.70 -2.77
C ALA A 244 -11.02 18.18 -3.04
N LEU A 245 -10.26 17.43 -2.23
CA LEU A 245 -10.24 15.97 -2.33
C LEU A 245 -11.59 15.33 -1.96
N GLN A 246 -12.24 15.83 -0.92
CA GLN A 246 -13.52 15.30 -0.44
C GLN A 246 -14.64 15.50 -1.47
N MET A 247 -14.73 16.69 -2.08
CA MET A 247 -15.77 17.03 -3.05
C MET A 247 -15.72 16.16 -4.30
N SER A 248 -14.53 15.75 -4.73
CA SER A 248 -14.39 14.92 -5.91
C SER A 248 -14.48 13.41 -5.66
N SER A 249 -14.28 12.97 -4.41
CA SER A 249 -14.20 11.55 -4.08
C SER A 249 -15.55 10.82 -4.05
N GLY A 250 -16.69 11.51 -4.24
CA GLY A 250 -18.02 10.89 -4.34
C GLY A 250 -18.27 9.78 -3.32
N ASN A 251 -18.29 10.07 -2.01
CA ASN A 251 -18.42 9.09 -0.90
C ASN A 251 -17.41 7.92 -0.85
N LEU A 252 -16.56 7.71 -1.85
CA LEU A 252 -15.51 6.69 -1.88
C LEU A 252 -14.21 7.33 -1.38
N GLN A 253 -13.76 6.97 -0.18
CA GLN A 253 -12.51 7.49 0.37
C GLN A 253 -11.34 7.26 -0.61
N HIS A 254 -10.45 8.26 -0.69
CA HIS A 254 -9.19 8.26 -1.45
C HIS A 254 -8.52 6.90 -1.35
N TYR A 255 -8.13 6.30 -2.47
CA TYR A 255 -7.50 4.99 -2.50
C TYR A 255 -5.98 5.16 -2.59
N ASP A 256 -5.21 4.39 -1.80
CA ASP A 256 -3.78 4.26 -2.07
C ASP A 256 -3.60 3.50 -3.40
N LEU A 257 -2.47 3.69 -4.09
CA LEU A 257 -2.17 2.98 -5.35
C LEU A 257 -2.31 1.47 -5.16
N PHE A 258 -1.90 0.98 -3.99
CA PHE A 258 -2.07 -0.41 -3.63
C PHE A 258 -3.56 -0.82 -3.55
N THR A 259 -4.41 0.04 -2.99
CA THR A 259 -5.87 -0.20 -2.96
C THR A 259 -6.48 -0.09 -4.36
N MET A 260 -6.03 0.83 -5.20
CA MET A 260 -6.45 0.92 -6.60
C MET A 260 -6.03 -0.30 -7.43
N ALA A 261 -4.78 -0.75 -7.29
CA ALA A 261 -4.26 -1.95 -7.95
C ALA A 261 -5.01 -3.22 -7.50
N LEU A 262 -5.43 -3.28 -6.23
CA LEU A 262 -6.34 -4.34 -5.76
C LEU A 262 -7.78 -4.19 -6.28
N LYS A 263 -8.24 -2.96 -6.53
CA LYS A 263 -9.62 -2.64 -6.93
C LYS A 263 -9.85 -2.68 -8.44
N ALA A 264 -8.80 -2.90 -9.25
CA ALA A 264 -8.86 -2.91 -10.72
C ALA A 264 -9.85 -3.93 -11.35
N ASN A 265 -10.60 -4.71 -10.56
CA ASN A 265 -11.82 -5.34 -11.05
C ASN A 265 -12.88 -5.72 -9.99
N HIS A 266 -12.88 -5.13 -8.79
CA HIS A 266 -13.77 -5.59 -7.69
C HIS A 266 -14.38 -4.46 -6.86
N ASN A 267 -15.66 -4.65 -6.50
CA ASN A 267 -16.35 -3.83 -5.50
C ASN A 267 -15.55 -3.82 -4.18
N PRO A 268 -15.48 -2.66 -3.49
CA PRO A 268 -14.76 -2.59 -2.23
C PRO A 268 -15.36 -3.58 -1.23
N LYS A 269 -14.53 -4.45 -0.65
CA LYS A 269 -14.99 -5.42 0.36
C LYS A 269 -15.41 -4.68 1.63
N PHE A 270 -16.39 -5.22 2.35
CA PHE A 270 -16.95 -4.68 3.61
C PHE A 270 -15.90 -4.18 4.62
N TRP A 271 -14.69 -4.74 4.62
CA TRP A 271 -13.62 -4.34 5.56
C TRP A 271 -12.73 -3.21 5.08
N GLU A 272 -12.64 -2.95 3.77
CA GLU A 272 -12.04 -1.72 3.25
C GLU A 272 -12.82 -0.48 3.72
N LEU A 273 -14.13 -0.66 4.02
CA LEU A 273 -14.96 0.33 4.69
C LEU A 273 -14.73 0.41 6.21
N MET A 274 -14.27 -0.66 6.87
CA MET A 274 -14.08 -0.70 8.33
C MET A 274 -12.67 -0.30 8.79
N LEU A 275 -11.64 -0.56 7.97
CA LEU A 275 -10.26 -0.20 8.24
C LEU A 275 -9.65 0.53 7.04
N PRO A 276 -10.04 1.80 6.81
CA PRO A 276 -9.52 2.55 5.69
C PRO A 276 -8.01 2.80 5.85
N SER A 277 -7.27 2.61 4.74
CA SER A 277 -5.84 2.92 4.64
C SER A 277 -5.57 4.42 4.80
N HIS A 278 -6.58 5.25 4.55
CA HIS A 278 -6.58 6.68 4.83
C HIS A 278 -7.35 6.97 6.13
N PRO A 279 -6.84 7.84 7.01
CA PRO A 279 -7.65 8.35 8.11
C PRO A 279 -8.86 9.11 7.55
N SER A 280 -10.01 9.02 8.24
CA SER A 280 -11.22 9.75 7.84
C SER A 280 -10.96 11.26 7.76
N TRP A 281 -11.70 11.97 6.91
CA TRP A 281 -11.58 13.42 6.74
C TRP A 281 -11.71 14.16 8.08
N SER A 282 -12.64 13.73 8.94
CA SER A 282 -12.79 14.25 10.30
C SER A 282 -11.54 14.08 11.17
N LYS A 283 -10.86 12.92 11.08
CA LYS A 283 -9.62 12.63 11.83
C LYS A 283 -8.43 13.41 11.30
N ARG A 284 -8.37 13.71 9.99
CA ARG A 284 -7.34 14.59 9.42
C ARG A 284 -7.56 16.04 9.85
N ARG A 285 -8.81 16.52 9.79
CA ARG A 285 -9.19 17.87 10.27
C ARG A 285 -9.00 18.06 11.78
N ALA A 286 -8.94 17.01 12.58
CA ALA A 286 -8.63 17.12 14.01
C ALA A 286 -7.25 17.77 14.30
N VAL A 287 -6.32 17.74 13.34
CA VAL A 287 -5.03 18.44 13.47
C VAL A 287 -5.23 19.98 13.42
N LEU A 288 -6.32 20.48 12.84
CA LEU A 288 -6.63 21.91 12.75
C LEU A 288 -7.12 22.51 14.08
N SER A 289 -7.60 21.68 15.02
CA SER A 289 -8.10 22.15 16.32
C SER A 289 -7.01 22.37 17.39
N VAL A 290 -5.76 22.03 17.08
CA VAL A 290 -4.58 22.32 17.90
C VAL A 290 -3.96 23.64 17.46
#